data_AF-A0A2T6NMI4-F1
#
_entry.id   AF-A0A2T6NMI4-F1
#
_cell.length_a   1.000
_cell.length_b   1.000
_cell.length_c   1.000
_cell.angle_alpha   90.00
_cell.angle_beta   90.00
_cell.angle_gamma   90.00
#
_symmetry.space_group_name_H-M   'P 1'
#
loop_
_entity.id
_entity.type
_entity.pdbx_description
1 polymer ?
#
loop_
_entity_poly.entity_id
_entity_poly.type
_entity_poly.pdbx_seq_one_letter_code
_entity_poly.pdbx_strand_id
1 'polypeptide(L)' 'MKRYLLLAMAVSVSGCSDPVDVALFNYQGCRKQMTVEFIDQGSDPVAANMKAKAYCEERMEK' A
#
# COMPACT_ATOMS: atom_id res chain seq x y z
N MET A 1 36.85 12.40 39.92
CA MET A 1 35.81 13.14 39.18
C MET A 1 36.25 13.35 37.73
N LYS A 2 35.66 12.67 36.74
CA LYS A 2 35.42 13.21 35.38
C LYS A 2 34.62 12.20 34.51
N ARG A 3 33.30 12.41 34.47
CA ARG A 3 32.45 12.42 33.26
C ARG A 3 32.44 11.11 32.45
N TYR A 4 31.57 10.14 32.71
CA TYR A 4 30.13 10.16 32.35
C TYR A 4 29.83 11.07 31.16
N LEU A 5 30.23 10.71 29.93
CA LEU A 5 29.81 11.49 28.77
C LEU A 5 29.72 10.74 27.43
N LEU A 6 29.62 9.41 27.44
CA LEU A 6 29.34 8.68 26.19
C LEU A 6 28.12 7.76 26.36
N LEU A 7 27.16 8.22 27.15
CA LEU A 7 25.80 7.68 27.26
C LEU A 7 24.85 8.49 26.36
N ALA A 8 25.30 8.83 25.15
CA ALA A 8 24.60 9.73 24.23
C ALA A 8 24.50 9.15 22.81
N MET A 9 24.53 7.83 22.67
CA MET A 9 24.06 7.14 21.47
C MET A 9 22.69 6.52 21.72
N ALA A 10 21.85 7.28 22.43
CA ALA A 10 20.41 7.28 22.21
C ALA A 10 20.15 7.92 20.83
N VAL A 11 20.60 7.28 19.75
CA VAL A 11 19.98 7.51 18.45
C VAL A 11 18.69 6.72 18.51
N SER A 12 17.74 7.38 19.17
CA SER A 12 16.32 7.15 19.10
C SER A 12 15.93 7.28 17.63
N VAL A 13 16.19 6.23 16.85
CA VAL A 13 15.42 5.96 15.63
C VAL A 13 14.06 5.46 16.11
N SER A 14 13.33 6.35 16.79
CA SER A 14 11.87 6.35 16.74
C SER A 14 11.53 6.73 15.30
N GLY A 15 11.74 5.78 14.38
CA GLY A 15 11.03 5.79 13.13
C GLY A 15 9.57 5.67 13.53
N CYS A 16 8.87 6.80 13.53
CA CYS A 16 7.42 6.78 13.42
C CYS A 16 7.15 5.98 12.14
N SER A 17 6.85 4.67 12.28
CA SER A 17 6.20 3.97 11.19
C SER A 17 4.83 4.61 11.13
N ASP A 18 4.67 5.57 10.22
CA ASP A 18 3.33 5.98 9.83
C ASP A 18 2.54 4.68 9.58
N PRO A 19 1.35 4.53 10.17
CA PRO A 19 0.55 3.35 9.94
C PRO A 19 0.34 3.23 8.43
N VAL A 20 1.04 2.27 7.84
CA VAL A 20 0.94 1.96 6.41
C VAL A 20 -0.52 1.64 6.19
N ASP A 21 -1.21 2.41 5.34
CA ASP A 21 -2.63 2.22 5.04
C ASP A 21 -2.80 0.92 4.24
N VAL A 22 -2.84 -0.20 4.96
CA VAL A 22 -2.92 -1.56 4.42
C VAL A 22 -4.13 -1.70 3.50
N ALA A 23 -5.24 -1.00 3.79
CA ALA A 23 -6.43 -1.01 2.95
C ALA A 23 -6.15 -0.36 1.59
N LEU A 24 -5.48 0.79 1.57
CA LEU A 24 -5.08 1.46 0.33
C LEU A 24 -4.12 0.60 -0.51
N PHE A 25 -3.11 -0.02 0.12
CA PHE A 25 -2.16 -0.88 -0.60
C PHE A 25 -2.82 -2.14 -1.16
N ASN A 26 -3.72 -2.76 -0.40
CA ASN A 26 -4.49 -3.91 -0.86
C ASN A 26 -5.37 -3.53 -2.05
N TYR A 27 -6.06 -2.39 -1.96
CA TYR A 27 -6.90 -1.88 -3.04
C TYR A 27 -6.10 -1.61 -4.32
N GLN A 28 -4.96 -0.92 -4.21
CA GLN A 28 -4.10 -0.65 -5.36
C GLN A 28 -3.54 -1.94 -5.97
N GLY A 29 -3.15 -2.90 -5.13
CA GLY A 29 -2.71 -4.23 -5.56
C GLY A 29 -3.79 -4.98 -6.33
N CYS A 30 -4.99 -5.07 -5.76
CA CYS A 30 -6.17 -5.67 -6.40
C CYS A 30 -6.46 -5.01 -7.75
N ARG A 31 -6.53 -3.68 -7.78
CA ARG A 31 -6.88 -2.95 -9.00
C ARG A 31 -5.85 -3.18 -10.11
N LYS A 32 -4.56 -3.20 -9.78
CA LYS A 32 -3.50 -3.50 -10.76
C LYS A 32 -3.64 -4.92 -11.30
N GLN A 33 -3.82 -5.90 -10.43
CA GLN A 33 -3.96 -7.30 -10.83
C GLN A 33 -5.19 -7.52 -11.73
N MET A 34 -6.35 -7.03 -11.31
CA MET A 34 -7.60 -7.18 -12.06
C MET A 34 -7.60 -6.43 -13.38
N THR A 35 -6.90 -5.29 -13.47
CA THR A 35 -6.77 -4.56 -14.75
C THR A 35 -6.03 -5.41 -15.77
N VAL A 36 -4.92 -6.06 -15.37
CA VAL A 36 -4.19 -6.97 -16.27
C VAL A 36 -5.07 -8.14 -16.69
N GLU A 37 -5.78 -8.76 -15.74
CA GLU A 37 -6.66 -9.88 -16.03
C GLU A 37 -7.77 -9.51 -17.02
N PHE A 38 -8.40 -8.34 -16.87
CA PHE A 38 -9.44 -7.90 -17.80
C PHE A 38 -8.91 -7.52 -19.19
N ILE A 39 -7.68 -7.00 -19.27
CA ILE A 39 -6.99 -6.77 -20.55
C ILE A 39 -6.71 -8.12 -21.23
N ASP A 40 -6.23 -9.12 -20.50
CA ASP A 40 -5.97 -10.46 -21.03
C ASP A 40 -7.26 -11.17 -21.49
N GLN A 41 -8.40 -10.82 -20.88
CA GLN A 41 -9.74 -11.25 -21.31
C GLN A 41 -10.28 -10.46 -22.53
N GLY A 42 -9.50 -9.53 -23.08
CA GLY A 42 -9.85 -8.75 -24.27
C GLY A 42 -10.60 -7.44 -24.01
N SER A 43 -10.63 -6.96 -22.76
CA SER A 43 -11.19 -5.64 -22.46
C SER A 43 -10.22 -4.53 -22.89
N ASP A 44 -10.76 -3.42 -23.39
CA ASP A 44 -9.98 -2.20 -23.60
C ASP A 44 -9.30 -1.75 -22.28
N PRO A 45 -8.05 -1.24 -22.29
CA PRO A 45 -7.33 -0.87 -21.07
C PRO A 45 -8.07 0.12 -20.16
N VAL A 46 -8.84 1.06 -20.71
CA VAL A 46 -9.63 2.01 -19.94
C VAL A 46 -10.82 1.30 -19.30
N ALA A 47 -11.53 0.49 -20.08
CA ALA A 47 -12.66 -0.31 -19.57
C ALA A 47 -12.21 -1.33 -18.50
N ALA A 48 -11.06 -1.99 -18.71
CA ALA A 48 -10.45 -2.92 -17.77
C ALA A 48 -10.13 -2.25 -16.43
N ASN A 49 -9.58 -1.03 -16.46
CA ASN A 49 -9.27 -0.27 -15.26
C ASN A 49 -10.55 0.11 -14.49
N MET A 50 -11.59 0.57 -15.19
CA MET A 50 -12.88 0.89 -14.58
C MET A 50 -13.56 -0.35 -13.98
N LYS A 51 -13.49 -1.49 -14.67
CA LYS A 51 -14.03 -2.77 -14.20
C LYS A 51 -13.25 -3.30 -12.99
N ALA A 52 -11.92 -3.19 -13.01
CA ALA A 52 -11.05 -3.55 -11.89
C ALA A 52 -11.32 -2.68 -10.67
N LYS A 53 -11.53 -1.38 -10.85
CA LYS A 53 -11.94 -0.46 -9.79
C LYS A 53 -13.21 -0.95 -9.11
N ALA A 54 -14.31 -1.11 -9.85
CA ALA A 54 -15.60 -1.54 -9.29
C ALA A 54 -15.49 -2.89 -8.56
N TYR A 55 -14.79 -3.86 -9.16
CA TYR A 55 -14.57 -5.17 -8.54
C TYR A 55 -13.85 -5.10 -7.19
N CYS A 56 -12.79 -4.29 -7.11
CA CYS A 56 -12.00 -4.16 -5.89
C CYS A 56 -12.71 -3.35 -4.81
N GLU A 57 -13.50 -2.32 -5.20
CA GLU A 57 -14.37 -1.58 -4.27
C GLU A 57 -15.40 -2.51 -3.63
N GLU A 58 -16.15 -3.29 -4.42
CA GLU A 58 -17.16 -4.21 -3.91
C GLU A 58 -16.63 -5.31 -2.97
N ARG A 59 -15.37 -5.72 -3.16
CA ARG A 59 -14.74 -6.77 -2.34
C ARG A 59 -14.10 -6.25 -1.06
N MET A 60 -13.78 -4.97 -0.98
CA MET A 60 -13.09 -4.37 0.17
C MET A 60 -14.00 -3.49 1.02
N GLU A 61 -15.14 -3.06 0.48
CA GLU A 61 -16.22 -2.42 1.25
C GLU A 61 -17.16 -3.42 1.97
N LYS A 62 -16.91 -4.74 1.82
CA LYS A 62 -17.59 -5.83 2.55
C LYS A 62 -16.71 -6.38 3.66
#